data_AF-Q8C4M5-F1
#
_entry.id   AF-Q8C4M5-F1
#
_cell.length_a   1.000
_cell.length_b   1.000
_cell.length_c   1.000
_cell.angle_alpha   90.00
_cell.angle_beta   90.00
_cell.angle_gamma   90.00
#
_symmetry.space_group_name_H-M   'P 1'
#
loop_
_entity.id
_entity.type
_entity.pdbx_description
1 polymer ?
#
loop_
_entity_poly.entity_id
_entity_poly.type
_entity_poly.pdbx_seq_one_letter_code
_entity_poly.pdbx_strand_id
1 'polypeptide(L)' 'EIMQILTRVNDRVARHFESQSDDPRFNEKKQIPCMVSMLTKELYFSR' A
#
# COMPACT_ATOMS: atom_id res chain seq x y z
N GLU A 1 -4.30 12.83 -8.22
CA GLU A 1 -3.39 13.39 -7.19
C GLU A 1 -2.64 12.24 -6.49
N ILE A 2 -1.46 12.48 -5.93
CA ILE A 2 -0.56 11.45 -5.38
C ILE A 2 -1.21 10.60 -4.27
N MET A 3 -2.00 11.19 -3.38
CA MET A 3 -2.71 10.46 -2.33
C MET A 3 -3.70 9.46 -2.92
N GLN A 4 -4.41 9.80 -3.99
CA GLN A 4 -5.30 8.84 -4.66
C GLN A 4 -4.55 7.63 -5.23
N ILE A 5 -3.37 7.87 -5.83
CA ILE A 5 -2.52 6.77 -6.35
C ILE A 5 -2.15 5.85 -5.20
N LEU A 6 -1.67 6.42 -4.10
CA LEU A 6 -1.17 5.65 -2.99
C LEU A 6 -2.29 4.99 -2.16
N THR A 7 -3.50 5.56 -2.10
CA THR A 7 -4.68 4.87 -1.57
C THR A 7 -5.03 3.63 -2.40
N ARG A 8 -4.90 3.69 -3.74
CA ARG A 8 -5.10 2.51 -4.60
C ARG A 8 -4.00 1.48 -4.42
N VAL A 9 -2.76 1.92 -4.14
CA VAL A 9 -1.67 1.01 -3.75
C VAL A 9 -2.00 0.31 -2.43
N ASN A 10 -2.51 1.03 -1.44
CA ASN A 10 -2.95 0.44 -0.16
C ASN A 10 -4.01 -0.65 -0.37
N ASP A 11 -5.05 -0.36 -1.16
CA ASP A 11 -6.10 -1.33 -1.49
C ASP A 11 -5.53 -2.55 -2.24
N ARG A 12 -4.65 -2.29 -3.22
CA ARG A 12 -4.00 -3.34 -4.01
C ARG A 12 -3.20 -4.29 -3.12
N VAL A 13 -2.37 -3.76 -2.22
CA VAL A 13 -1.56 -4.56 -1.29
C VAL A 13 -2.45 -5.36 -0.33
N ALA A 14 -3.47 -4.73 0.26
CA ALA A 14 -4.32 -5.37 1.26
C ALA A 14 -5.17 -6.52 0.68
N ARG A 15 -5.70 -6.35 -0.54
CA ARG A 15 -6.63 -7.32 -1.12
C ARG A 15 -5.95 -8.41 -1.94
N HIS A 16 -4.83 -8.10 -2.58
CA HIS A 16 -4.26 -8.98 -3.60
C HIS A 16 -2.92 -9.61 -3.22
N PHE A 17 -2.42 -9.36 -2.02
CA PHE A 17 -1.18 -9.98 -1.54
C PHE A 17 -1.41 -10.70 -0.22
N GLU A 18 -0.73 -11.84 -0.08
CA GLU A 18 -0.72 -12.70 1.08
C GLU A 18 0.61 -13.46 1.06
N SER A 19 1.27 -13.60 2.21
CA SER A 19 2.54 -14.32 2.27
C SER A 19 2.32 -15.83 2.11
N GLN A 20 3.25 -16.48 1.41
CA GLN A 20 3.32 -17.93 1.31
C GLN A 20 4.69 -18.38 1.85
N SER A 21 4.68 -19.22 2.88
CA SER A 21 5.89 -19.67 3.57
C SER A 21 5.71 -21.08 4.13
N ASP A 22 6.76 -21.90 4.08
CA ASP A 22 6.76 -23.23 4.70
C ASP A 22 6.76 -23.17 6.23
N ASP A 23 7.28 -22.08 6.81
CA ASP A 23 7.17 -21.82 8.24
C ASP A 23 5.76 -21.30 8.56
N PRO A 24 4.95 -22.02 9.37
CA PRO A 24 3.57 -21.63 9.69
C PRO A 24 3.46 -20.26 10.37
N ARG A 25 4.54 -19.81 11.04
CA ARG A 25 4.58 -18.49 11.69
C ARG A 25 4.50 -17.34 10.68
N PHE A 26 4.94 -17.58 9.44
CA PHE A 26 5.02 -16.56 8.39
C PHE A 26 4.09 -16.85 7.20
N ASN A 27 3.34 -17.95 7.21
CA ASN A 27 2.35 -18.26 6.18
C ASN A 27 1.05 -17.44 6.36
N GLU A 28 0.40 -17.14 5.24
CA GLU A 28 -0.93 -16.51 5.15
C GLU A 28 -1.04 -15.15 5.87
N LYS A 29 0.05 -14.38 5.89
CA LYS A 29 0.06 -13.04 6.51
C LYS A 29 -0.35 -11.99 5.50
N LYS A 30 -1.07 -10.97 5.99
CA LYS A 30 -1.53 -9.81 5.22
C LYS A 30 -0.69 -8.58 5.53
N GLN A 31 -0.78 -7.57 4.66
CA GLN A 31 -0.09 -6.31 4.83
C GLN A 31 -0.98 -5.12 4.42
N ILE A 32 -0.76 -3.97 5.05
CA ILE A 32 -1.24 -2.66 4.61
C ILE A 32 -0.06 -1.67 4.66
N PRO A 33 0.22 -0.91 3.58
CA PRO A 33 1.23 0.14 3.63
C PRO A 33 0.76 1.34 4.48
N CYS A 34 1.71 2.04 5.09
CA CYS A 34 1.45 3.24 5.88
C CYS A 34 1.99 4.47 5.16
N MET A 35 1.18 5.52 5.12
CA MET A 35 1.52 6.79 4.50
C MET A 35 1.36 7.94 5.47
N VAL A 36 2.37 8.78 5.52
CA VAL A 36 2.36 10.02 6.30
C VAL A 36 2.71 11.15 5.34
N SER A 37 1.85 12.16 5.28
CA SER A 37 2.02 13.31 4.41
C SER A 37 2.04 14.59 5.22
N MET A 38 3.03 15.44 4.95
CA MET A 38 3.08 16.83 5.36
C MET A 38 2.97 17.76 4.14
N LEU A 39 2.49 17.23 3.02
CA LEU A 39 2.22 18.06 1.83
C LEU A 39 1.15 19.09 2.19
N THR A 40 1.42 20.33 1.83
CA THR A 40 0.48 21.45 2.05
C THR A 40 -0.38 21.75 0.82
N LYS A 41 -0.18 20.97 -0.26
CA LYS A 41 -0.85 21.10 -1.57
C LYS A 41 -0.98 19.72 -2.22
N GLU A 42 -1.92 19.62 -3.16
CA GLU A 42 -2.07 18.45 -4.02
C GLU A 42 -0.87 18.32 -4.96
N LEU A 43 -0.36 17.09 -5.09
CA LEU A 43 0.72 16.79 -6.04
C LEU A 43 0.15 16.01 -7.24
N TYR A 44 0.41 16.56 -8.42
CA TYR A 44 0.12 15.93 -9.70
C TYR A 44 1.43 15.76 -10.47
N PHE A 45 1.70 14.54 -10.92
CA PHE A 45 2.74 14.30 -11.90
C PHE A 45 2.14 14.53 -13.29
N SER A 46 2.23 15.77 -13.78
CA SER A 46 1.99 16.10 -15.19
C SER A 46 3.31 16.04 -15.97
N ARG A 47 3.20 15.87 -17.30
CA ARG A 47 4.37 15.94 -18.19
C ARG A 47 4.93 17.36 -18.27
#